data_AF-A0A2E1AFJ3-F1
#
_entry.id   AF-A0A2E1AFJ3-F1
#
_cell.length_a   1.000
_cell.length_b   1.000
_cell.length_c   1.000
_cell.angle_alpha   90.00
_cell.angle_beta   90.00
_cell.angle_gamma   90.00
#
_symmetry.space_group_name_H-M   'P 1'
#
loop_
_entity.id
_entity.type
_entity.pdbx_description
1 polymer ?
#
loop_
_entity_poly.entity_id
_entity_poly.type
_entity_poly.pdbx_seq_one_letter_code
_entity_poly.pdbx_strand_id
1 'polypeptide(L)'
;MKRNIFLAILVITMISCQLSQPLPTRIPFSTEVHISTPLRPENDVHLRPVMTLIPRPILTSTASPTVLIDPTTLPTATITNTPTVTATFTSLNIGYEGIYSVPPELRAPIMKAMQTEQHLLPSESEWIVSAYRAIPGWAKVVLVPQRFVDANWEFIETLTPYVVEVLAYEDTPHDWRAFLLNGAIGQGMQVQIPKDFVNVVSDIPELTGEYQLPWMARQGWWAVQGWHGGNAIDFQPAYDVGYSVVAAEAGYLREICRDGYQSLLQITHADGNVTYYLHVQPSRTLRQSLLDQPVQRGQYLGELTRNPPFNYACGRGLSRHLHFVSSDPHLIIQGHDLSDIAAVATCCRDVPIFISENERVD
;
A
#
# COMPACT_ATOMS: atom_id res chain seq x y z
N MET A 1 38.41 43.73 43.66
CA MET A 1 37.69 42.72 44.46
C MET A 1 36.49 42.26 43.63
N LYS A 2 36.54 41.08 42.97
CA LYS A 2 35.83 39.83 43.36
C LYS A 2 34.36 40.10 43.74
N ARG A 3 33.31 39.65 43.03
CA ARG A 3 32.96 38.27 42.63
C ARG A 3 31.84 38.23 41.57
N ASN A 4 31.93 37.25 40.68
CA ASN A 4 30.88 36.67 39.83
C ASN A 4 29.83 35.92 40.66
N ILE A 5 28.56 35.86 40.21
CA ILE A 5 27.71 34.64 40.22
C ILE A 5 26.76 34.67 39.01
N PHE A 6 26.93 33.71 38.10
CA PHE A 6 25.97 33.27 37.08
C PHE A 6 24.98 32.28 37.73
N LEU A 7 23.70 32.33 37.38
CA LEU A 7 22.75 31.25 37.67
C LEU A 7 22.00 30.91 36.38
N ALA A 8 22.31 29.74 35.83
CA ALA A 8 21.60 29.10 34.73
C ALA A 8 20.60 28.10 35.32
N ILE A 9 19.35 28.17 34.88
CA ILE A 9 18.30 27.19 35.18
C ILE A 9 18.28 26.21 34.01
N LEU A 10 18.73 24.98 34.27
CA LEU A 10 18.60 23.83 33.37
C LEU A 10 17.42 22.98 33.88
N VAL A 11 16.31 22.97 33.14
CA VAL A 11 15.19 22.05 33.38
C VAL A 11 15.44 20.81 32.53
N ILE A 12 15.85 19.71 33.17
CA ILE A 12 15.90 18.38 32.55
C ILE A 12 14.55 17.72 32.83
N THR A 13 13.70 17.63 31.80
CA THR A 13 12.52 16.76 31.83
C THR A 13 12.93 15.39 31.30
N MET A 14 13.19 14.43 32.19
CA MET A 14 13.32 13.03 31.81
C MET A 14 11.93 12.44 31.55
N ILE A 15 11.69 12.05 30.30
CA ILE A 15 10.55 11.22 29.92
C ILE A 15 10.90 9.77 30.26
N SER A 16 10.07 9.17 31.13
CA SER A 16 10.19 7.79 31.59
C SER A 16 9.96 6.80 30.45
N CYS A 17 10.98 5.99 30.15
CA CYS A 17 10.86 4.77 29.37
C CYS A 17 10.28 3.68 30.28
N GLN A 18 9.02 3.28 30.05
CA GLN A 18 8.41 2.17 30.80
C GLN A 18 9.05 0.84 30.39
N LEU A 19 9.96 0.36 31.24
CA LEU A 19 10.42 -1.03 31.27
C LEU A 19 9.34 -1.88 31.96
N SER A 20 8.67 -2.74 31.19
CA SER A 20 7.86 -3.83 31.72
C SER A 20 8.77 -4.85 32.42
N GLN A 21 8.64 -4.98 33.76
CA GLN A 21 9.24 -6.07 34.54
C GLN A 21 8.31 -7.29 34.56
N PRO A 22 8.83 -8.53 34.55
CA PRO A 22 8.03 -9.71 34.85
C PRO A 22 7.98 -9.95 36.36
N LEU A 23 6.79 -10.27 36.90
CA LEU A 23 6.61 -10.77 38.27
C LEU A 23 6.85 -12.29 38.33
N PRO A 24 7.35 -12.83 39.47
CA PRO A 24 7.73 -14.24 39.63
C PRO A 24 6.68 -15.10 40.37
N THR A 25 7.01 -16.40 40.50
CA THR A 25 6.47 -17.51 41.33
C THR A 25 5.33 -18.36 40.73
N ARG A 26 5.60 -19.59 40.27
CA ARG A 26 5.86 -20.91 40.94
C ARG A 26 4.58 -21.66 41.32
N ILE A 27 4.42 -22.89 40.80
CA ILE A 27 4.03 -24.16 41.49
C ILE A 27 4.46 -25.33 40.56
N PRO A 28 4.86 -26.50 41.09
CA PRO A 28 5.77 -27.44 40.43
C PRO A 28 5.07 -28.68 39.85
N PHE A 29 5.63 -29.30 38.82
CA PHE A 29 5.45 -30.74 38.57
C PHE A 29 6.70 -31.41 37.97
N SER A 30 7.10 -32.47 38.68
CA SER A 30 7.77 -33.71 38.32
C SER A 30 8.84 -33.76 37.23
N THR A 31 10.02 -34.15 37.68
CA THR A 31 11.21 -34.62 36.95
C THR A 31 10.96 -35.99 36.31
N GLU A 32 11.18 -36.12 35.01
CA GLU A 32 11.74 -37.34 34.41
C GLU A 32 12.81 -36.93 33.38
N VAL A 33 14.04 -37.39 33.63
CA VAL A 33 15.22 -37.16 32.82
C VAL A 33 15.37 -38.35 31.88
N HIS A 34 15.19 -38.11 30.57
CA HIS A 34 15.70 -39.01 29.55
C HIS A 34 16.83 -38.32 28.80
N ILE A 35 18.05 -38.83 29.00
CA ILE A 35 19.25 -38.46 28.27
C ILE A 35 19.18 -39.15 26.90
N SER A 36 19.13 -38.34 25.85
CA SER A 36 19.34 -38.77 24.46
C SER A 36 20.25 -37.75 23.80
N THR A 37 21.51 -38.11 23.55
CA THR A 37 22.37 -37.40 22.59
C THR A 37 21.78 -37.48 21.19
N PRO A 38 21.91 -36.43 20.37
CA PRO A 38 22.70 -36.65 19.14
C PRO A 38 23.52 -35.44 18.63
N LEU A 39 24.67 -35.80 18.06
CA LEU A 39 25.31 -35.32 16.82
C LEU A 39 24.86 -33.97 16.20
N ARG A 40 25.86 -33.10 15.97
CA ARG A 40 25.95 -32.09 14.88
C ARG A 40 25.72 -32.76 13.50
N PRO A 41 25.31 -32.06 12.42
CA PRO A 41 25.82 -30.74 12.00
C PRO A 41 24.80 -29.77 11.33
N GLU A 42 25.29 -28.56 11.01
CA GLU A 42 24.94 -27.66 9.88
C GLU A 42 23.47 -27.51 9.44
N ASN A 43 22.92 -26.30 9.58
CA ASN A 43 21.71 -25.86 8.87
C ASN A 43 22.02 -24.59 8.07
N ASP A 44 22.30 -24.79 6.78
CA ASP A 44 22.00 -23.83 5.72
C ASP A 44 20.48 -23.72 5.59
N VAL A 45 19.93 -22.56 5.92
CA VAL A 45 18.51 -22.26 5.68
C VAL A 45 18.38 -21.76 4.26
N HIS A 46 18.23 -22.69 3.31
CA HIS A 46 17.68 -22.35 2.00
C HIS A 46 16.22 -21.92 2.18
N LEU A 47 15.97 -20.62 1.99
CA LEU A 47 14.65 -20.04 1.76
C LEU A 47 14.00 -20.81 0.61
N ARG A 48 13.01 -21.65 0.92
CA ARG A 48 12.16 -22.26 -0.11
C ARG A 48 11.26 -21.16 -0.67
N PRO A 49 11.13 -21.02 -1.99
CA PRO A 49 10.16 -20.11 -2.58
C PRO A 49 8.76 -20.54 -2.11
N VAL A 50 8.04 -19.60 -1.51
CA VAL A 50 6.61 -19.73 -1.24
C VAL A 50 5.93 -19.81 -2.60
N MET A 51 5.52 -21.02 -2.97
CA MET A 51 4.80 -21.27 -4.20
C MET A 51 3.37 -20.78 -4.02
N THR A 52 3.11 -19.53 -4.41
CA THR A 52 1.77 -18.97 -4.47
C THR A 52 0.98 -19.74 -5.53
N LEU A 53 0.11 -20.65 -5.09
CA LEU A 53 -0.83 -21.33 -5.96
C LEU A 53 -1.85 -20.31 -6.45
N ILE A 54 -1.71 -19.86 -7.70
CA ILE A 54 -2.75 -19.10 -8.38
C ILE A 54 -4.01 -19.99 -8.43
N PRO A 55 -5.15 -19.59 -7.85
CA PRO A 55 -6.38 -20.36 -7.95
C PRO A 55 -6.72 -20.51 -9.44
N ARG A 56 -6.63 -21.73 -9.96
CA ARG A 56 -7.11 -22.02 -11.30
C ARG A 56 -8.64 -22.08 -11.22
N PRO A 57 -9.38 -21.51 -12.19
CA PRO A 57 -10.81 -21.70 -12.27
C PRO A 57 -11.12 -23.20 -12.24
N ILE A 58 -12.09 -23.60 -11.41
CA ILE A 58 -12.58 -24.97 -11.39
C ILE A 58 -13.35 -25.17 -12.70
N LEU A 59 -12.75 -25.93 -13.62
CA LEU A 59 -13.34 -26.25 -14.91
C LEU A 59 -14.21 -27.50 -14.74
N THR A 60 -15.53 -27.32 -14.68
CA THR A 60 -16.49 -28.41 -14.86
C THR A 60 -16.82 -28.53 -16.36
N SER A 61 -16.36 -29.62 -16.98
CA SER A 61 -16.65 -29.94 -18.37
C SER A 61 -17.77 -30.97 -18.44
N THR A 62 -18.94 -30.59 -18.92
CA THR A 62 -20.03 -31.50 -19.29
C THR A 62 -20.01 -31.70 -20.81
N ALA A 63 -19.64 -32.89 -21.27
CA ALA A 63 -19.68 -33.24 -22.69
C ALA A 63 -21.02 -33.92 -23.03
N SER A 64 -21.71 -33.45 -24.07
CA SER A 64 -22.84 -34.16 -24.69
C SER A 64 -22.51 -34.36 -26.18
N PRO A 65 -22.04 -35.55 -26.58
CA PRO A 65 -21.69 -35.79 -27.98
C PRO A 65 -22.95 -35.84 -28.85
N THR A 66 -22.94 -35.12 -29.97
CA THR A 66 -23.94 -35.26 -31.03
C THR A 66 -23.34 -36.13 -32.13
N VAL A 67 -23.96 -37.27 -32.43
CA VAL A 67 -23.52 -38.18 -33.50
C VAL A 67 -24.40 -37.97 -34.73
N LEU A 68 -23.82 -37.46 -35.82
CA LEU A 68 -24.45 -37.46 -37.14
C LEU A 68 -24.02 -38.70 -37.91
N ILE A 69 -24.99 -39.49 -38.38
CA ILE A 69 -24.75 -40.68 -39.19
C ILE A 69 -25.19 -40.36 -40.63
N ASP A 70 -24.22 -40.29 -41.55
CA ASP A 70 -24.47 -40.23 -43.00
C ASP A 70 -24.30 -41.65 -43.59
N PRO A 71 -25.33 -42.24 -44.23
CA PRO A 71 -25.28 -43.61 -44.72
C PRO A 71 -24.48 -43.81 -46.02
N THR A 72 -23.91 -42.77 -46.63
CA THR A 72 -23.30 -42.87 -47.97
C THR A 72 -21.78 -42.72 -48.03
N THR A 73 -21.12 -42.41 -46.92
CA THR A 73 -19.66 -42.31 -46.83
C THR A 73 -19.15 -43.02 -45.57
N LEU A 74 -17.86 -43.41 -45.56
CA LEU A 74 -17.21 -44.06 -44.41
C LEU A 74 -17.49 -43.21 -43.15
N PRO A 75 -18.12 -43.75 -42.10
CA PRO A 75 -18.61 -42.95 -40.98
C PRO A 75 -17.43 -42.27 -40.29
N THR A 76 -17.33 -40.95 -40.48
CA THR A 76 -16.34 -40.12 -39.80
C THR A 76 -17.05 -39.44 -38.64
N ALA A 77 -16.89 -39.97 -37.43
CA ALA A 77 -17.41 -39.33 -36.23
C ALA A 77 -16.53 -38.12 -35.89
N THR A 78 -16.97 -36.91 -36.22
CA THR A 78 -16.33 -35.68 -35.75
C THR A 78 -16.83 -35.38 -34.34
N ILE A 79 -16.02 -35.70 -33.33
CA ILE A 79 -16.30 -35.30 -31.94
C ILE A 79 -15.86 -33.84 -31.79
N THR A 80 -16.79 -32.90 -31.98
CA THR A 80 -16.57 -31.50 -31.63
C THR A 80 -16.76 -31.34 -30.12
N ASN A 81 -15.75 -31.70 -29.33
CA ASN A 81 -15.70 -31.36 -27.92
C ASN A 81 -15.38 -29.87 -27.80
N THR A 82 -16.40 -29.02 -27.87
CA THR A 82 -16.28 -27.65 -27.35
C THR A 82 -16.64 -27.75 -25.87
N PRO A 83 -15.67 -27.81 -24.93
CA PRO A 83 -15.99 -27.76 -23.52
C PRO A 83 -16.72 -26.44 -23.25
N THR A 84 -17.98 -26.51 -22.81
CA THR A 84 -18.66 -25.36 -22.24
C THR A 84 -18.01 -25.10 -20.89
N VAL A 85 -17.03 -24.19 -20.88
CA VAL A 85 -16.42 -23.72 -19.65
C VAL A 85 -17.37 -22.71 -19.03
N THR A 86 -18.16 -23.15 -18.06
CA THR A 86 -18.92 -22.23 -17.20
C THR A 86 -17.96 -21.72 -16.13
N ALA A 87 -17.44 -20.50 -16.31
CA ALA A 87 -16.65 -19.86 -15.27
C ALA A 87 -17.52 -19.70 -14.01
N THR A 88 -17.12 -20.37 -12.92
CA THR A 88 -17.76 -20.16 -11.62
C THR A 88 -17.02 -19.01 -10.96
N PHE A 89 -17.64 -17.85 -10.95
CA PHE A 89 -17.08 -16.67 -10.32
C PHE A 89 -17.37 -16.68 -8.82
N THR A 90 -16.37 -16.34 -8.01
CA THR A 90 -16.55 -16.12 -6.58
C THR A 90 -17.52 -14.97 -6.35
N SER A 91 -18.41 -15.08 -5.37
CA SER A 91 -19.29 -13.96 -5.00
C SER A 91 -18.45 -12.77 -4.52
N LEU A 92 -18.63 -11.61 -5.15
CA LEU A 92 -17.99 -10.36 -4.73
C LEU A 92 -18.73 -9.76 -3.54
N ASN A 93 -18.00 -9.47 -2.46
CA ASN A 93 -18.48 -8.73 -1.31
C ASN A 93 -17.67 -7.44 -1.15
N ILE A 94 -18.35 -6.30 -0.99
CA ILE A 94 -17.71 -4.98 -0.89
C ILE A 94 -18.14 -4.30 0.40
N GLY A 95 -17.19 -4.03 1.29
CA GLY A 95 -17.35 -3.20 2.47
C GLY A 95 -17.34 -1.71 2.10
N TYR A 96 -18.51 -1.08 2.07
CA TYR A 96 -18.67 0.35 1.74
C TYR A 96 -18.50 1.32 2.91
N GLU A 97 -18.34 0.80 4.13
CA GLU A 97 -18.33 1.60 5.37
C GLU A 97 -17.08 1.36 6.23
N GLY A 98 -16.11 0.59 5.74
CA GLY A 98 -15.00 0.12 6.58
C GLY A 98 -13.93 1.19 6.83
N ILE A 99 -13.32 1.73 5.77
CA ILE A 99 -12.31 2.80 5.88
C ILE A 99 -12.94 4.15 5.56
N TYR A 100 -13.64 4.21 4.42
CA TYR A 100 -14.27 5.42 3.93
C TYR A 100 -15.69 5.12 3.47
N SER A 101 -16.65 5.92 3.93
CA SER A 101 -18.06 5.79 3.52
C SER A 101 -18.28 6.36 2.13
N VAL A 102 -18.81 5.53 1.23
CA VAL A 102 -19.27 5.95 -0.10
C VAL A 102 -20.76 6.27 -0.07
N PRO A 103 -21.20 7.35 -0.76
CA PRO A 103 -22.62 7.66 -0.92
C PRO A 103 -23.45 6.43 -1.36
N PRO A 104 -24.63 6.18 -0.74
CA PRO A 104 -25.46 5.01 -1.04
C PRO A 104 -25.79 4.80 -2.52
N GLU A 105 -26.01 5.89 -3.26
CA GLU A 105 -26.33 5.90 -4.69
C GLU A 105 -25.23 5.33 -5.58
N LEU A 106 -23.97 5.32 -5.13
CA LEU A 106 -22.83 4.78 -5.88
C LEU A 106 -22.63 3.28 -5.67
N ARG A 107 -23.22 2.67 -4.63
CA ARG A 107 -22.93 1.27 -4.24
C ARG A 107 -23.37 0.27 -5.30
N ALA A 108 -24.60 0.39 -5.79
CA ALA A 108 -25.11 -0.51 -6.82
C ALA A 108 -24.35 -0.35 -8.16
N PRO A 109 -24.06 0.87 -8.64
CA PRO A 109 -23.17 1.07 -9.79
C PRO A 109 -21.79 0.44 -9.64
N ILE A 110 -21.11 0.63 -8.50
CA ILE A 110 -19.78 0.06 -8.23
C ILE A 110 -19.82 -1.46 -8.26
N MET A 111 -20.76 -2.08 -7.55
CA MET A 111 -20.94 -3.54 -7.55
C MET A 111 -21.15 -4.07 -8.98
N LYS A 112 -22.02 -3.42 -9.75
CA LYS A 112 -22.29 -3.79 -11.15
C LYS A 112 -21.03 -3.68 -12.02
N ALA A 113 -20.23 -2.63 -11.85
CA ALA A 113 -18.97 -2.45 -12.58
C ALA A 113 -17.98 -3.59 -12.29
N MET A 114 -17.78 -3.91 -11.00
CA MET A 114 -16.89 -5.00 -10.58
C MET A 114 -17.37 -6.37 -11.07
N GLN A 115 -18.68 -6.64 -11.07
CA GLN A 115 -19.24 -7.89 -11.59
C GLN A 115 -19.10 -8.02 -13.11
N THR A 116 -19.30 -6.91 -13.84
CA THR A 116 -19.21 -6.90 -15.31
C THR A 116 -17.79 -7.23 -15.78
N GLU A 117 -16.80 -6.68 -15.10
CA GLU A 117 -15.37 -6.80 -15.44
C GLU A 117 -14.65 -7.74 -14.46
N GLN A 118 -15.37 -8.71 -13.87
CA GLN A 118 -14.83 -9.57 -12.81
C GLN A 118 -13.60 -10.38 -13.25
N HIS A 119 -13.48 -10.67 -14.54
CA HIS A 119 -12.33 -11.36 -15.13
C HIS A 119 -11.02 -10.55 -15.09
N LEU A 120 -11.09 -9.23 -14.89
CA LEU A 120 -9.94 -8.35 -14.70
C LEU A 120 -9.53 -8.25 -13.22
N LEU A 121 -10.38 -8.72 -12.31
CA LEU A 121 -10.12 -8.64 -10.89
C LEU A 121 -9.19 -9.78 -10.46
N PRO A 122 -8.26 -9.51 -9.53
CA PRO A 122 -7.56 -10.56 -8.79
C PRO A 122 -8.56 -11.53 -8.13
N SER A 123 -8.12 -12.76 -7.88
CA SER A 123 -8.92 -13.83 -7.26
C SER A 123 -9.24 -13.56 -5.78
N GLU A 124 -10.05 -12.55 -5.51
CA GLU A 124 -10.44 -12.07 -4.18
C GLU A 124 -11.96 -11.97 -4.07
N SER A 125 -12.50 -12.42 -2.95
CA SER A 125 -13.94 -12.35 -2.66
C SER A 125 -14.32 -11.13 -1.82
N GLU A 126 -13.41 -10.65 -0.98
CA GLU A 126 -13.68 -9.60 0.00
C GLU A 126 -12.90 -8.34 -0.31
N TRP A 127 -13.63 -7.30 -0.64
CA TRP A 127 -13.13 -6.00 -1.03
C TRP A 127 -13.62 -4.94 -0.05
N ILE A 128 -12.86 -3.87 0.10
CA ILE A 128 -13.23 -2.74 0.95
C ILE A 128 -12.89 -1.45 0.23
N VAL A 129 -13.76 -0.45 0.36
CA VAL A 129 -13.45 0.89 -0.12
C VAL A 129 -12.41 1.51 0.79
N SER A 130 -11.21 1.74 0.24
CA SER A 130 -10.07 2.28 0.98
C SER A 130 -9.86 3.76 0.76
N ALA A 131 -10.23 4.30 -0.40
CA ALA A 131 -10.21 5.74 -0.66
C ALA A 131 -11.37 6.17 -1.57
N TYR A 132 -11.79 7.42 -1.39
CA TYR A 132 -12.86 8.04 -2.17
C TYR A 132 -12.56 9.52 -2.40
N ARG A 133 -12.78 9.96 -3.64
CA ARG A 133 -12.70 11.36 -4.06
C ARG A 133 -13.80 11.65 -5.06
N ALA A 134 -14.39 12.84 -5.00
CA ALA A 134 -15.40 13.27 -5.95
C ALA A 134 -15.25 14.76 -6.28
N ILE A 135 -15.70 15.10 -7.48
CA ILE A 135 -15.94 16.45 -7.99
C ILE A 135 -17.36 16.48 -8.59
N PRO A 136 -17.94 17.63 -8.94
CA PRO A 136 -19.25 17.66 -9.60
C PRO A 136 -19.29 16.74 -10.83
N GLY A 137 -20.23 15.78 -10.83
CA GLY A 137 -20.46 14.83 -11.92
C GLY A 137 -19.50 13.63 -11.98
N TRP A 138 -18.45 13.56 -11.13
CA TRP A 138 -17.47 12.48 -11.15
C TRP A 138 -17.06 12.00 -9.75
N ALA A 139 -16.86 10.70 -9.61
CA ALA A 139 -16.31 10.09 -8.41
C ALA A 139 -15.28 9.02 -8.76
N LYS A 140 -14.29 8.86 -7.89
CA LYS A 140 -13.28 7.82 -7.92
C LYS A 140 -13.32 7.06 -6.61
N VAL A 141 -13.31 5.74 -6.71
CA VAL A 141 -13.28 4.82 -5.59
C VAL A 141 -12.08 3.90 -5.77
N VAL A 142 -11.25 3.80 -4.74
CA VAL A 142 -10.18 2.81 -4.67
C VAL A 142 -10.65 1.68 -3.78
N LEU A 143 -10.57 0.46 -4.30
CA LEU A 143 -10.85 -0.76 -3.57
C LEU A 143 -9.58 -1.59 -3.44
N VAL A 144 -9.43 -2.19 -2.27
CA VAL A 144 -8.37 -3.17 -1.99
C VAL A 144 -8.99 -4.42 -1.37
N PRO A 145 -8.28 -5.56 -1.39
CA PRO A 145 -8.71 -6.74 -0.65
C PRO A 145 -8.73 -6.47 0.87
N GLN A 146 -9.77 -6.93 1.56
CA GLN A 146 -9.96 -6.74 3.00
C GLN A 146 -8.73 -7.20 3.82
N ARG A 147 -8.07 -8.27 3.38
CA ARG A 147 -6.88 -8.82 4.07
C ARG A 147 -5.73 -7.83 4.27
N PHE A 148 -5.57 -6.83 3.39
CA PHE A 148 -4.51 -5.82 3.57
C PHE A 148 -4.82 -4.89 4.74
N VAL A 149 -6.10 -4.59 4.93
CA VAL A 149 -6.58 -3.78 6.06
C VAL A 149 -6.46 -4.56 7.36
N ASP A 150 -6.88 -5.83 7.36
CA ASP A 150 -6.79 -6.71 8.54
C ASP A 150 -5.34 -6.97 8.96
N ALA A 151 -4.44 -7.06 7.98
CA ALA A 151 -3.00 -7.14 8.20
C ALA A 151 -2.35 -5.79 8.54
N ASN A 152 -3.13 -4.74 8.80
CA ASN A 152 -2.65 -3.38 9.12
C ASN A 152 -1.65 -2.83 8.10
N TRP A 153 -1.81 -3.21 6.83
CA TRP A 153 -0.93 -2.80 5.74
C TRP A 153 0.53 -3.27 5.93
N GLU A 154 0.74 -4.39 6.61
CA GLU A 154 2.08 -4.98 6.80
C GLU A 154 2.71 -5.57 5.53
N PHE A 155 2.11 -5.53 4.35
CA PHE A 155 2.69 -6.09 3.11
C PHE A 155 2.41 -5.21 1.89
N ILE A 156 2.51 -3.88 2.07
CA ILE A 156 2.13 -2.88 1.07
C ILE A 156 2.91 -3.04 -0.24
N GLU A 157 4.15 -3.50 -0.21
CA GLU A 157 4.97 -3.70 -1.40
C GLU A 157 4.33 -4.64 -2.42
N THR A 158 3.49 -5.58 -1.95
CA THR A 158 2.76 -6.54 -2.79
C THR A 158 1.37 -6.06 -3.22
N LEU A 159 0.95 -4.86 -2.81
CA LEU A 159 -0.42 -4.37 -2.95
C LEU A 159 -0.79 -3.97 -4.38
N THR A 160 0.15 -3.40 -5.15
CA THR A 160 -0.14 -2.77 -6.46
C THR A 160 -1.00 -3.63 -7.40
N PRO A 161 -0.73 -4.94 -7.61
CA PRO A 161 -1.56 -5.79 -8.48
C PRO A 161 -3.01 -5.98 -8.00
N TYR A 162 -3.28 -5.67 -6.73
CA TYR A 162 -4.58 -5.84 -6.10
C TYR A 162 -5.38 -4.56 -5.96
N VAL A 163 -4.82 -3.40 -6.31
CA VAL A 163 -5.55 -2.14 -6.25
C VAL A 163 -6.52 -2.05 -7.42
N VAL A 164 -7.80 -1.88 -7.11
CA VAL A 164 -8.86 -1.71 -8.10
C VAL A 164 -9.38 -0.28 -8.05
N GLU A 165 -9.33 0.40 -9.19
CA GLU A 165 -9.81 1.77 -9.33
C GLU A 165 -11.13 1.76 -10.10
N VAL A 166 -12.18 2.25 -9.46
CA VAL A 166 -13.51 2.41 -10.06
C VAL A 166 -13.76 3.90 -10.26
N LEU A 167 -14.12 4.28 -11.48
CA LEU A 167 -14.65 5.60 -11.77
C LEU A 167 -16.15 5.51 -11.90
N ALA A 168 -16.82 6.53 -11.38
CA ALA A 168 -18.23 6.76 -11.57
C ALA A 168 -18.47 8.16 -12.13
N TYR A 169 -19.45 8.27 -13.01
CA TYR A 169 -19.92 9.54 -13.55
C TYR A 169 -21.44 9.61 -13.44
N GLU A 170 -21.93 10.83 -13.31
CA GLU A 170 -23.35 11.14 -13.23
C GLU A 170 -23.88 11.41 -14.65
N ASP A 171 -24.70 10.51 -15.20
CA ASP A 171 -25.26 10.62 -16.57
C ASP A 171 -26.42 11.62 -16.57
N THR A 172 -27.27 11.52 -15.55
CA THR A 172 -28.31 12.51 -15.20
C THR A 172 -28.30 12.74 -13.69
N PRO A 173 -28.86 13.84 -13.15
CA PRO A 173 -28.85 14.10 -11.71
C PRO A 173 -29.34 12.90 -10.90
N HIS A 174 -28.48 12.40 -10.01
CA HIS A 174 -28.64 11.22 -9.17
C HIS A 174 -28.60 9.85 -9.88
N ASP A 175 -28.35 9.79 -11.19
CA ASP A 175 -28.17 8.54 -11.92
C ASP A 175 -26.68 8.31 -12.24
N TRP A 176 -26.07 7.42 -11.46
CA TRP A 176 -24.64 7.15 -11.52
C TRP A 176 -24.34 5.87 -12.30
N ARG A 177 -23.33 5.95 -13.14
CA ARG A 177 -22.75 4.80 -13.84
C ARG A 177 -21.31 4.64 -13.40
N ALA A 178 -20.87 3.41 -13.19
CA ALA A 178 -19.49 3.12 -12.79
C ALA A 178 -18.83 2.11 -13.73
N PHE A 179 -17.50 2.15 -13.78
CA PHE A 179 -16.66 1.27 -14.58
C PHE A 179 -15.28 1.10 -13.93
N LEU A 180 -14.63 -0.04 -14.17
CA LEU A 180 -13.22 -0.21 -13.80
C LEU A 180 -12.36 0.66 -14.70
N LEU A 181 -11.40 1.38 -14.13
CA LEU A 181 -10.53 2.31 -14.86
C LEU A 181 -9.74 1.62 -15.98
N ASN A 182 -9.29 0.39 -15.72
CA ASN A 182 -8.55 -0.45 -16.67
C ASN A 182 -9.45 -1.33 -17.55
N GLY A 183 -10.76 -1.36 -17.29
CA GLY A 183 -11.74 -2.13 -18.09
C GLY A 183 -12.03 -1.50 -19.44
N ALA A 184 -12.67 -2.25 -20.34
CA ALA A 184 -12.89 -1.80 -21.72
C ALA A 184 -13.72 -0.50 -21.78
N ILE A 185 -14.76 -0.41 -20.93
CA ILE A 185 -15.57 0.81 -20.80
C ILE A 185 -14.71 1.95 -20.25
N GLY A 186 -13.90 1.70 -19.22
CA GLY A 186 -13.05 2.72 -18.61
C GLY A 186 -12.05 3.30 -19.58
N GLN A 187 -11.40 2.44 -20.37
CA GLN A 187 -10.50 2.85 -21.46
C GLN A 187 -11.22 3.74 -22.49
N GLY A 188 -12.44 3.37 -22.90
CA GLY A 188 -13.26 4.19 -23.80
C GLY A 188 -13.68 5.54 -23.21
N MET A 189 -13.79 5.63 -21.88
CA MET A 189 -14.18 6.85 -21.16
C MET A 189 -13.03 7.78 -20.83
N GLN A 190 -11.77 7.36 -21.01
CA GLN A 190 -10.59 8.13 -20.58
C GLN A 190 -10.56 9.57 -21.10
N VAL A 191 -11.01 9.77 -22.34
CA VAL A 191 -11.04 11.10 -22.99
C VAL A 191 -12.10 12.05 -22.41
N GLN A 192 -13.06 11.52 -21.64
CA GLN A 192 -14.14 12.30 -21.02
C GLN A 192 -13.83 12.67 -19.56
N ILE A 193 -12.87 11.98 -18.93
CA ILE A 193 -12.51 12.24 -17.54
C ILE A 193 -11.81 13.61 -17.46
N PRO A 194 -12.24 14.51 -16.56
CA PRO A 194 -11.52 15.76 -16.33
C PRO A 194 -10.07 15.48 -15.94
N LYS A 195 -9.12 16.02 -16.71
CA LYS A 195 -7.68 15.72 -16.54
C LYS A 195 -7.15 16.15 -15.18
N ASP A 196 -7.70 17.20 -14.60
CA ASP A 196 -7.42 17.70 -13.25
C ASP A 196 -8.00 16.81 -12.13
N PHE A 197 -8.93 15.92 -12.49
CA PHE A 197 -9.47 14.91 -11.59
C PHE A 197 -8.62 13.64 -11.60
N VAL A 198 -8.50 12.97 -12.75
CA VAL A 198 -7.66 11.77 -12.93
C VAL A 198 -6.96 11.85 -14.27
N ASN A 199 -5.64 11.79 -14.24
CA ASN A 199 -4.83 11.92 -15.44
C ASN A 199 -4.37 10.57 -15.99
N VAL A 200 -5.32 9.84 -16.56
CA VAL A 200 -5.16 8.48 -17.11
C VAL A 200 -4.27 8.39 -18.36
N VAL A 201 -3.97 9.51 -19.01
CA VAL A 201 -3.24 9.58 -20.28
C VAL A 201 -1.83 10.15 -20.14
N SER A 202 -1.43 10.60 -18.95
CA SER A 202 -0.07 11.10 -18.78
C SER A 202 0.91 9.96 -18.62
N ASP A 203 1.99 10.05 -19.39
CA ASP A 203 3.16 9.23 -19.17
C ASP A 203 3.69 9.45 -17.76
N ILE A 204 4.21 8.38 -17.15
CA ILE A 204 4.91 8.50 -15.87
C ILE A 204 6.15 9.37 -16.13
N PRO A 205 6.36 10.47 -15.38
CA PRO A 205 7.53 11.32 -15.56
C PRO A 205 8.83 10.53 -15.48
N GLU A 206 9.75 10.84 -16.39
CA GLU A 206 11.15 10.40 -16.30
C GLU A 206 11.72 10.75 -14.92
N LEU A 207 12.64 9.91 -14.43
CA LEU A 207 13.34 10.18 -13.18
C LEU A 207 14.16 11.47 -13.32
N THR A 208 14.18 12.29 -12.26
CA THR A 208 14.96 13.54 -12.22
C THR A 208 16.38 13.34 -11.66
N GLY A 209 16.79 12.09 -11.51
CA GLY A 209 18.10 11.66 -11.02
C GLY A 209 17.96 10.45 -10.10
N GLU A 210 18.79 10.44 -9.06
CA GLU A 210 18.72 9.46 -7.98
C GLU A 210 17.57 9.79 -7.01
N TYR A 211 16.94 8.76 -6.47
CA TYR A 211 15.97 8.88 -5.39
C TYR A 211 16.58 9.66 -4.21
N GLN A 212 15.78 10.51 -3.59
CA GLN A 212 16.17 11.31 -2.44
C GLN A 212 15.37 10.91 -1.22
N LEU A 213 15.95 11.10 -0.03
CA LEU A 213 15.24 10.82 1.22
C LEU A 213 13.91 11.61 1.27
N PRO A 214 12.80 10.99 1.73
CA PRO A 214 11.44 11.51 1.52
C PRO A 214 11.03 12.64 2.49
N TRP A 215 11.98 13.46 2.92
CA TRP A 215 11.78 14.65 3.75
C TRP A 215 12.59 15.82 3.22
N MET A 216 12.29 17.02 3.71
CA MET A 216 12.85 18.27 3.18
C MET A 216 14.38 18.32 3.29
N ALA A 217 15.00 18.94 2.30
CA ALA A 217 16.44 19.20 2.29
C ALA A 217 16.95 19.78 3.61
N ARG A 218 18.13 19.32 4.03
CA ARG A 218 18.84 19.69 5.27
C ARG A 218 18.18 19.22 6.56
N GLN A 219 17.02 18.57 6.51
CA GLN A 219 16.44 17.93 7.70
C GLN A 219 17.08 16.56 7.92
N GLY A 220 17.39 16.28 9.19
CA GLY A 220 17.89 14.98 9.62
C GLY A 220 16.76 14.11 10.16
N TRP A 221 16.65 12.89 9.67
CA TRP A 221 15.75 11.88 10.22
C TRP A 221 16.58 10.63 10.52
N TRP A 222 16.06 9.73 11.36
CA TRP A 222 16.71 8.45 11.62
C TRP A 222 15.72 7.30 11.46
N ALA A 223 16.22 6.14 11.07
CA ALA A 223 15.43 4.92 10.99
C ALA A 223 15.23 4.35 12.40
N VAL A 224 13.97 4.31 12.87
CA VAL A 224 13.61 3.82 14.22
C VAL A 224 13.37 2.32 14.25
N GLN A 225 13.01 1.78 13.08
CA GLN A 225 12.79 0.36 12.86
C GLN A 225 13.23 0.02 11.44
N GLY A 226 14.06 -1.02 11.31
CA GLY A 226 14.53 -1.52 10.02
C GLY A 226 13.45 -2.35 9.33
N TRP A 227 13.84 -3.31 8.49
CA TRP A 227 12.90 -4.13 7.73
C TRP A 227 11.83 -4.79 8.61
N HIS A 228 10.58 -4.46 8.30
CA HIS A 228 9.40 -5.06 8.89
C HIS A 228 8.24 -4.94 7.90
N GLY A 229 7.25 -5.81 8.04
CA GLY A 229 6.10 -5.80 7.13
C GLY A 229 6.53 -5.78 5.65
N GLY A 230 7.42 -6.69 5.27
CA GLY A 230 8.04 -6.68 3.94
C GLY A 230 9.16 -5.64 3.85
N ASN A 231 9.06 -4.75 2.86
CA ASN A 231 10.10 -3.78 2.51
C ASN A 231 9.87 -2.41 3.16
N ALA A 232 9.44 -2.37 4.42
CA ALA A 232 9.19 -1.13 5.13
C ALA A 232 10.31 -0.74 6.10
N ILE A 233 10.59 0.56 6.18
CA ILE A 233 11.45 1.19 7.18
C ILE A 233 10.67 2.33 7.82
N ASP A 234 10.70 2.40 9.14
CA ASP A 234 10.09 3.51 9.86
C ASP A 234 11.12 4.60 10.12
N PHE A 235 10.83 5.82 9.68
CA PHE A 235 11.69 6.98 9.89
C PHE A 235 11.04 7.99 10.85
N GLN A 236 11.85 8.61 11.70
CA GLN A 236 11.43 9.72 12.56
C GLN A 236 12.33 10.95 12.39
N PRO A 237 11.76 12.16 12.44
CA PRO A 237 12.53 13.40 12.38
C PRO A 237 13.39 13.59 13.63
N ALA A 238 14.66 14.00 13.43
CA ALA A 238 15.57 14.47 14.47
C ALA A 238 14.93 15.57 15.34
N TYR A 239 15.52 15.83 16.51
CA TYR A 239 15.05 16.90 17.39
C TYR A 239 14.97 18.24 16.63
N ASP A 240 13.88 18.97 16.84
CA ASP A 240 13.61 20.32 16.29
C ASP A 240 13.50 20.43 14.76
N VAL A 241 13.33 19.32 14.02
CA VAL A 241 13.03 19.38 12.57
C VAL A 241 11.56 19.18 12.25
N GLY A 242 11.16 19.58 11.05
CA GLY A 242 9.78 19.46 10.58
C GLY A 242 9.35 18.02 10.31
N TYR A 243 8.04 17.81 10.24
CA TYR A 243 7.42 16.51 9.95
C TYR A 243 6.98 16.38 8.48
N SER A 244 7.54 17.23 7.63
CA SER A 244 7.16 17.35 6.23
C SER A 244 7.67 16.18 5.42
N VAL A 245 6.79 15.56 4.66
CA VAL A 245 7.08 14.46 3.74
C VAL A 245 6.99 14.99 2.32
N VAL A 246 7.98 14.63 1.50
CA VAL A 246 8.07 14.98 0.08
C VAL A 246 8.28 13.71 -0.75
N ALA A 247 7.93 13.77 -2.04
CA ALA A 247 8.19 12.66 -2.96
C ALA A 247 9.70 12.39 -3.08
N ALA A 248 10.09 11.13 -2.92
CA ALA A 248 11.49 10.70 -3.04
C ALA A 248 12.02 10.83 -4.47
N GLU A 249 11.15 10.67 -5.47
CA GLU A 249 11.46 10.83 -6.89
C GLU A 249 10.18 11.18 -7.66
N ALA A 250 10.33 11.69 -8.90
CA ALA A 250 9.21 11.95 -9.78
C ALA A 250 8.43 10.67 -10.12
N GLY A 251 7.13 10.80 -10.36
CA GLY A 251 6.28 9.67 -10.68
C GLY A 251 4.80 10.03 -10.72
N TYR A 252 3.95 9.00 -10.75
CA TYR A 252 2.49 9.15 -10.74
C TYR A 252 1.93 8.87 -9.34
N LEU A 253 1.32 9.88 -8.71
CA LEU A 253 0.84 9.83 -7.34
C LEU A 253 -0.60 9.31 -7.25
N ARG A 254 -0.85 8.39 -6.31
CA ARG A 254 -2.19 7.89 -5.95
C ARG A 254 -2.39 7.91 -4.43
N GLU A 255 -3.64 8.07 -4.00
CA GLU A 255 -4.06 7.84 -2.60
C GLU A 255 -4.75 6.48 -2.54
N ILE A 256 -4.11 5.50 -1.90
CA ILE A 256 -4.57 4.12 -1.85
C ILE A 256 -5.52 3.89 -0.67
N CYS A 257 -5.23 4.54 0.46
CA CYS A 257 -6.08 4.52 1.64
C CYS A 257 -6.23 5.91 2.21
N ARG A 258 -7.43 6.25 2.69
CA ARG A 258 -7.67 7.41 3.55
C ARG A 258 -8.77 7.14 4.58
N ASP A 259 -8.46 7.38 5.85
CA ASP A 259 -9.38 7.18 6.99
C ASP A 259 -9.81 8.50 7.67
N GLY A 260 -9.47 9.64 7.05
CA GLY A 260 -9.75 10.97 7.57
C GLY A 260 -8.67 11.54 8.49
N TYR A 261 -7.78 10.70 9.02
CA TYR A 261 -6.69 11.10 9.92
C TYR A 261 -5.31 10.95 9.29
N GLN A 262 -5.17 10.02 8.35
CA GLN A 262 -3.96 9.71 7.63
C GLN A 262 -4.30 9.10 6.26
N SER A 263 -3.29 8.98 5.42
CA SER A 263 -3.37 8.34 4.13
C SER A 263 -2.17 7.41 3.90
N LEU A 264 -2.42 6.41 3.06
CA LEU A 264 -1.39 5.64 2.35
C LEU A 264 -1.28 6.24 0.94
N LEU A 265 -0.15 6.89 0.66
CA LEU A 265 0.15 7.43 -0.67
C LEU A 265 1.07 6.45 -1.40
N GLN A 266 0.88 6.33 -2.71
CA GLN A 266 1.71 5.52 -3.60
C GLN A 266 2.24 6.41 -4.72
N ILE A 267 3.52 6.27 -5.07
CA ILE A 267 4.10 6.87 -6.27
C ILE A 267 4.67 5.74 -7.13
N THR A 268 4.24 5.66 -8.38
CA THR A 268 4.83 4.75 -9.38
C THR A 268 5.82 5.53 -10.24
N HIS A 269 7.02 5.00 -10.40
CA HIS A 269 8.15 5.67 -11.04
C HIS A 269 8.43 5.10 -12.45
N ALA A 270 9.14 5.85 -13.28
CA ALA A 270 9.39 5.48 -14.68
C ALA A 270 10.30 4.25 -14.85
N ASP A 271 11.11 3.94 -13.85
CA ASP A 271 11.94 2.72 -13.78
C ASP A 271 11.13 1.47 -13.37
N GLY A 272 9.83 1.62 -13.09
CA GLY A 272 8.95 0.55 -12.63
C GLY A 272 8.95 0.33 -11.12
N ASN A 273 9.78 1.05 -10.36
CA ASN A 273 9.73 1.02 -8.91
C ASN A 273 8.46 1.72 -8.39
N VAL A 274 8.07 1.36 -7.17
CA VAL A 274 6.94 1.94 -6.46
C VAL A 274 7.38 2.29 -5.04
N THR A 275 7.14 3.54 -4.64
CA THR A 275 7.32 3.98 -3.25
C THR A 275 5.98 4.23 -2.59
N TYR A 276 5.88 3.89 -1.31
CA TYR A 276 4.69 4.13 -0.51
C TYR A 276 5.02 4.92 0.75
N TYR A 277 4.09 5.79 1.13
CA TYR A 277 4.22 6.74 2.22
C TYR A 277 3.00 6.59 3.11
N LEU A 278 3.19 5.96 4.27
CA LEU A 278 2.11 5.74 5.23
C LEU A 278 2.26 6.64 6.47
N HIS A 279 1.13 6.87 7.15
CA HIS A 279 0.98 7.80 8.28
C HIS A 279 1.13 9.28 7.89
N VAL A 280 0.84 9.60 6.62
CA VAL A 280 0.88 10.97 6.09
C VAL A 280 -0.50 11.60 6.18
N GLN A 281 -0.60 12.81 6.71
CA GLN A 281 -1.73 13.72 6.56
C GLN A 281 -1.50 14.56 5.29
N PRO A 282 -2.18 14.24 4.17
CA PRO A 282 -1.84 14.88 2.92
C PRO A 282 -2.22 16.35 2.92
N SER A 283 -1.41 17.17 2.26
CA SER A 283 -1.67 18.61 2.16
C SER A 283 -2.98 18.89 1.44
N ARG A 284 -3.61 20.05 1.73
CA ARG A 284 -4.82 20.48 1.02
C ARG A 284 -4.58 20.57 -0.48
N THR A 285 -3.45 21.15 -0.88
CA THR A 285 -3.04 21.28 -2.29
C THR A 285 -2.95 19.91 -2.94
N LEU A 286 -2.25 18.96 -2.32
CA LEU A 286 -2.12 17.61 -2.86
C LEU A 286 -3.49 16.97 -3.12
N ARG A 287 -4.41 17.04 -2.14
CA ARG A 287 -5.75 16.43 -2.29
C ARG A 287 -6.61 17.11 -3.34
N GLN A 288 -6.43 18.41 -3.55
CA GLN A 288 -7.22 19.17 -4.51
C GLN A 288 -6.71 18.99 -5.94
N SER A 289 -5.39 18.93 -6.15
CA SER A 289 -4.81 19.08 -7.49
C SER A 289 -3.72 18.09 -7.88
N LEU A 290 -3.20 17.25 -6.96
CA LEU A 290 -2.07 16.36 -7.28
C LEU A 290 -2.39 14.86 -7.14
N LEU A 291 -3.48 14.50 -6.46
CA LEU A 291 -3.94 13.11 -6.49
C LEU A 291 -4.29 12.70 -7.93
N ASP A 292 -3.76 11.56 -8.34
CA ASP A 292 -3.91 11.01 -9.68
C ASP A 292 -3.30 11.91 -10.76
N GLN A 293 -2.17 12.53 -10.41
CA GLN A 293 -1.36 13.35 -11.30
C GLN A 293 0.11 12.94 -11.24
N PRO A 294 0.87 13.28 -12.30
CA PRO A 294 2.32 13.36 -12.23
C PRO A 294 2.78 14.30 -11.11
N VAL A 295 3.79 13.88 -10.37
CA VAL A 295 4.49 14.69 -9.36
C VAL A 295 5.99 14.66 -9.64
N GLN A 296 6.68 15.71 -9.18
CA GLN A 296 8.13 15.81 -9.26
C GLN A 296 8.77 15.30 -7.97
N ARG A 297 10.06 14.95 -8.04
CA ARG A 297 10.88 14.80 -6.84
C ARG A 297 10.79 16.06 -5.98
N GLY A 298 10.69 15.90 -4.66
CA GLY A 298 10.56 17.03 -3.74
C GLY A 298 9.15 17.63 -3.66
N GLN A 299 8.18 17.09 -4.40
CA GLN A 299 6.79 17.53 -4.29
C GLN A 299 6.27 17.31 -2.86
N TYR A 300 5.78 18.38 -2.23
CA TYR A 300 5.23 18.28 -0.88
C TYR A 300 3.98 17.40 -0.82
N LEU A 301 4.09 16.30 -0.06
CA LEU A 301 3.01 15.33 0.11
C LEU A 301 2.12 15.68 1.31
N GLY A 302 2.74 16.16 2.40
CA GLY A 302 2.02 16.50 3.62
C GLY A 302 2.90 16.40 4.84
N GLU A 303 2.30 16.17 6.00
CA GLU A 303 3.03 15.95 7.24
C GLU A 303 2.74 14.58 7.83
N LEU A 304 3.63 14.05 8.66
CA LEU A 304 3.30 12.89 9.49
C LEU A 304 2.08 13.17 10.38
N THR A 305 1.25 12.16 10.62
CA THR A 305 0.09 12.27 11.50
C THR A 305 0.47 12.77 12.89
N ARG A 306 -0.30 13.71 13.44
CA ARG A 306 0.03 14.42 14.69
C ARG A 306 -0.41 13.69 15.96
N ASN A 307 -1.13 12.58 15.86
CA ASN A 307 -1.85 11.97 16.98
C ASN A 307 -1.38 10.54 17.32
N PRO A 308 -0.13 10.31 17.77
CA PRO A 308 0.27 9.02 18.31
C PRO A 308 -0.27 8.77 19.74
N PRO A 309 -0.51 7.50 20.14
CA PRO A 309 -0.58 6.34 19.26
C PRO A 309 -1.83 6.45 18.38
N PHE A 310 -1.73 5.95 17.15
CA PHE A 310 -2.85 5.90 16.23
C PHE A 310 -3.16 4.44 15.87
N ASN A 311 -4.44 4.12 15.78
CA ASN A 311 -4.93 2.81 15.39
C ASN A 311 -6.17 3.00 14.51
N TYR A 312 -5.91 3.39 13.26
CA TYR A 312 -6.95 3.70 12.30
C TYR A 312 -6.92 2.71 11.14
N ALA A 313 -7.96 2.73 10.31
CA ALA A 313 -8.13 1.75 9.25
C ALA A 313 -7.04 1.80 8.16
N CYS A 314 -6.38 2.94 7.93
CA CYS A 314 -5.24 3.02 7.01
C CYS A 314 -3.91 2.62 7.63
N GLY A 315 -3.85 2.29 8.92
CA GLY A 315 -2.63 1.85 9.57
C GLY A 315 -2.58 2.23 11.05
N ARG A 316 -1.67 1.58 11.77
CA ARG A 316 -1.47 1.76 13.20
C ARG A 316 -0.01 2.05 13.51
N GLY A 317 0.23 2.77 14.60
CA GLY A 317 1.58 3.12 15.03
C GLY A 317 1.59 3.62 16.47
N LEU A 318 2.68 3.33 17.18
CA LEU A 318 2.85 3.70 18.59
C LEU A 318 3.45 5.11 18.76
N SER A 319 4.10 5.62 17.72
CA SER A 319 4.77 6.92 17.71
C SER A 319 4.64 7.57 16.34
N ARG A 320 4.91 8.87 16.25
CA ARG A 320 4.85 9.60 14.99
C ARG A 320 6.08 9.27 14.15
N HIS A 321 5.88 8.56 13.04
CA HIS A 321 6.92 8.16 12.10
C HIS A 321 6.35 8.15 10.67
N LEU A 322 7.24 8.14 9.68
CA LEU A 322 6.93 7.76 8.31
C LEU A 322 7.16 6.26 8.19
N HIS A 323 6.15 5.52 7.79
CA HIS A 323 6.32 4.14 7.35
C HIS A 323 6.54 4.17 5.83
N PHE A 324 7.80 4.08 5.43
CA PHE A 324 8.25 4.19 4.04
C PHE A 324 8.48 2.79 3.46
N VAL A 325 7.88 2.50 2.32
CA VAL A 325 7.98 1.19 1.66
C VAL A 325 8.46 1.37 0.23
N SER A 326 9.33 0.45 -0.22
CA SER A 326 9.77 0.36 -1.62
C SER A 326 9.42 -1.01 -2.20
N SER A 327 9.05 -1.06 -3.48
CA SER A 327 8.95 -2.34 -4.20
C SER A 327 10.29 -3.06 -4.32
N ASP A 328 11.40 -2.31 -4.29
CA ASP A 328 12.77 -2.83 -4.32
C ASP A 328 13.46 -2.62 -2.96
N PRO A 329 13.83 -3.68 -2.22
CA PRO A 329 14.55 -3.56 -0.95
C PRO A 329 16.00 -3.06 -1.10
N HIS A 330 16.52 -3.04 -2.33
CA HIS A 330 17.86 -2.53 -2.67
C HIS A 330 17.82 -1.19 -3.41
N LEU A 331 16.70 -0.46 -3.31
CA LEU A 331 16.60 0.88 -3.86
C LEU A 331 17.73 1.75 -3.30
N ILE A 332 18.48 2.41 -4.18
CA ILE A 332 19.50 3.37 -3.78
C ILE A 332 18.83 4.75 -3.61
N ILE A 333 18.93 5.30 -2.40
CA ILE A 333 18.38 6.60 -2.01
C ILE A 333 19.50 7.49 -1.47
N GLN A 334 19.80 8.57 -2.19
CA GLN A 334 20.85 9.53 -1.85
C GLN A 334 22.20 8.84 -1.52
N GLY A 335 22.61 7.89 -2.36
CA GLY A 335 23.83 7.11 -2.26
C GLY A 335 23.77 5.94 -1.28
N HIS A 336 22.64 5.71 -0.62
CA HIS A 336 22.46 4.65 0.37
C HIS A 336 21.57 3.53 -0.16
N ASP A 337 22.01 2.28 -0.06
CA ASP A 337 21.11 1.13 -0.20
C ASP A 337 20.12 1.14 0.99
N LEU A 338 18.82 1.03 0.74
CA LEU A 338 17.83 0.94 1.81
C LEU A 338 18.12 -0.20 2.79
N SER A 339 18.72 -1.31 2.33
CA SER A 339 19.13 -2.42 3.18
C SER A 339 20.20 -2.01 4.21
N ASP A 340 21.10 -1.09 3.84
CA ASP A 340 22.10 -0.56 4.76
C ASP A 340 21.46 0.36 5.79
N ILE A 341 20.50 1.20 5.37
CA ILE A 341 19.71 2.05 6.29
C ILE A 341 18.93 1.18 7.28
N ALA A 342 18.26 0.13 6.79
CA ALA A 342 17.49 -0.79 7.61
C ALA A 342 18.37 -1.53 8.63
N ALA A 343 19.59 -1.94 8.24
CA ALA A 343 20.52 -2.67 9.09
C ALA A 343 21.02 -1.86 10.29
N VAL A 344 21.06 -0.52 10.17
CA VAL A 344 21.50 0.38 11.24
C VAL A 344 20.35 1.03 12.01
N ALA A 345 19.10 0.68 11.69
CA ALA A 345 17.92 1.22 12.35
C ALA A 345 17.91 0.86 13.85
N THR A 346 17.63 1.84 14.69
CA THR A 346 17.57 1.64 16.15
C THR A 346 16.61 2.63 16.79
N CYS A 347 15.86 2.16 17.78
CA CYS A 347 14.95 3.00 18.54
C CYS A 347 15.66 3.84 19.62
N CYS A 348 16.94 3.57 19.91
CA CYS A 348 17.65 4.14 21.05
C CYS A 348 19.15 4.37 20.77
N ARG A 349 19.67 5.50 21.30
CA ARG A 349 21.07 5.99 21.42
C ARG A 349 21.98 5.81 20.18
N ASP A 350 22.78 6.83 19.90
CA ASP A 350 23.77 6.82 18.80
C ASP A 350 23.14 6.53 17.43
N VAL A 351 21.93 7.06 17.22
CA VAL A 351 21.15 6.89 15.98
C VAL A 351 21.88 7.54 14.79
N PRO A 352 22.14 6.82 13.70
CA PRO A 352 22.59 7.42 12.45
C PRO A 352 21.53 8.39 11.94
N ILE A 353 21.90 9.66 11.78
CA ILE A 353 21.02 10.69 11.22
C ILE A 353 21.32 10.81 9.72
N PHE A 354 20.29 10.59 8.92
CA PHE A 354 20.31 10.76 7.47
C PHE A 354 19.81 12.15 7.14
N ILE A 355 20.67 12.97 6.51
CA ILE A 355 20.33 14.34 6.11
C ILE A 355 19.86 14.31 4.66
N SER A 356 18.63 14.77 4.40
CA SER A 356 18.10 14.80 3.04
C SER A 356 18.69 15.93 2.19
N GLU A 357 18.84 15.70 0.89
CA GLU A 357 19.11 16.71 -0.13
C GLU A 357 17.86 17.08 -0.97
N ASN A 358 16.69 16.55 -0.60
CA ASN A 358 15.45 16.68 -1.38
C ASN A 358 14.83 18.09 -1.29
N GLU A 359 15.11 18.95 -2.26
CA GLU A 359 14.58 20.31 -2.32
C GLU A 359 13.09 20.32 -2.66
N ARG A 360 12.31 21.13 -1.92
CA ARG A 360 10.88 21.31 -2.17
C ARG A 360 10.65 22.15 -3.43
N VAL A 361 9.68 21.74 -4.26
CA VAL A 361 9.46 22.30 -5.60
C VAL A 361 8.15 23.08 -5.79
N ASP A 362 7.33 23.23 -4.75
CA ASP A 362 6.01 23.89 -4.79
C ASP A 362 5.87 25.18 -3.98
#